data_AF-A0A643CJX2-F1
#
_entry.id   AF-A0A643CJX2-F1
#
_cell.length_a   1.000
_cell.length_b   1.000
_cell.length_c   1.000
_cell.angle_alpha   90.00
_cell.angle_beta   90.00
_cell.angle_gamma   90.00
#
_symmetry.space_group_name_H-M   'P 1'
#
loop_
_entity.id
_entity.type
_entity.pdbx_description
1 polymer ?
#
loop_
_entity_poly.entity_id
_entity_poly.type
_entity_poly.pdbx_seq_one_letter_code
_entity_poly.pdbx_strand_id
1 'polypeptide(L)'
;MIDLNQPHLAFLHICTHAFFKAILFLCSGSIIHNVDNEQGIRKIRGLFKTLPFTATALIIGCLAPTGIPFLTGFYSKDLIIETATTFYINA
;
A
#
# COMPACT_ATOMS: atom_id res chain seq x y z
N MET A 1 -1.79 -3.64 -18.12
CA MET A 1 -1.80 -2.17 -18.36
C MET A 1 -1.00 -1.81 -19.60
N ILE A 2 0.22 -2.35 -19.73
CA ILE A 2 1.01 -2.22 -20.96
C ILE A 2 0.24 -2.82 -22.15
N ASP A 3 -0.34 -4.00 -21.96
CA ASP A 3 -1.17 -4.67 -22.99
C ASP A 3 -2.52 -3.97 -23.25
N LEU A 4 -2.98 -3.15 -22.30
CA LEU A 4 -4.20 -2.32 -22.43
C LEU A 4 -3.90 -0.94 -23.05
N ASN A 5 -2.66 -0.72 -23.52
CA ASN A 5 -2.16 0.56 -24.04
C ASN A 5 -2.34 1.74 -23.05
N GLN A 6 -2.21 1.49 -21.75
CA GLN A 6 -2.28 2.49 -20.67
C GLN A 6 -0.93 2.60 -19.92
N PRO A 7 0.17 3.05 -20.56
CA PRO A 7 1.49 3.10 -19.94
C PRO A 7 1.63 4.18 -18.86
N HIS A 8 0.98 5.34 -19.04
CA HIS A 8 0.99 6.41 -18.03
C HIS A 8 0.33 5.95 -16.73
N LEU A 9 -0.78 5.22 -16.82
CA LEU A 9 -1.47 4.65 -15.66
C LEU A 9 -0.59 3.61 -14.95
N ALA A 10 0.15 2.79 -15.70
CA ALA A 10 1.12 1.85 -15.14
C ALA A 10 2.24 2.57 -14.37
N PHE A 11 2.77 3.66 -14.94
CA PHE A 11 3.78 4.48 -14.28
C PHE A 11 3.25 5.11 -12.97
N LEU A 12 2.04 5.69 -13.01
CA LEU A 12 1.38 6.21 -11.81
C LEU A 12 1.19 5.14 -10.74
N HIS A 13 0.79 3.93 -11.14
CA HIS A 13 0.66 2.80 -10.21
C HIS A 13 2.00 2.41 -9.59
N ILE A 14 3.08 2.35 -10.38
CA ILE A 14 4.43 2.07 -9.87
C ILE A 14 4.87 3.14 -8.86
N CYS A 15 4.66 4.42 -9.16
CA CYS A 15 4.98 5.51 -8.25
C CYS A 15 4.23 5.37 -6.92
N THR A 16 2.90 5.24 -6.97
CA THR A 16 2.07 5.08 -5.76
C THR A 16 2.44 3.82 -4.98
N HIS A 17 2.74 2.72 -5.69
CA HIS A 17 3.18 1.45 -5.11
C HIS A 17 4.51 1.52 -4.38
N ALA A 18 5.47 2.26 -4.92
CA ALA A 18 6.75 2.47 -4.25
C ALA A 18 6.56 3.13 -2.87
N PHE A 19 5.70 4.15 -2.76
CA PHE A 19 5.49 4.86 -1.50
C PHE A 19 4.85 3.99 -0.41
N PHE A 20 3.75 3.29 -0.70
CA PHE A 20 3.12 2.48 0.34
C PHE A 20 3.97 1.27 0.73
N LYS A 21 4.71 0.65 -0.21
CA LYS A 21 5.68 -0.40 0.13
C LYS A 21 6.79 0.15 1.02
N ALA A 22 7.36 1.31 0.70
CA ALA A 22 8.39 1.93 1.52
C ALA A 22 7.91 2.20 2.95
N ILE A 23 6.70 2.75 3.12
CA ILE A 23 6.10 3.01 4.44
C ILE A 23 5.92 1.70 5.23
N LEU A 24 5.38 0.65 4.59
CA LEU A 24 5.16 -0.65 5.25
C LEU A 24 6.48 -1.29 5.72
N PHE A 25 7.53 -1.27 4.87
CA PHE A 25 8.82 -1.83 5.24
C PHE A 25 9.54 -1.00 6.31
N LEU A 26 9.45 0.34 6.25
CA LEU A 26 10.03 1.21 7.27
C LEU A 26 9.33 1.03 8.62
N CYS A 27 8.00 0.94 8.64
CA CYS A 27 7.25 0.67 9.87
C CYS A 27 7.58 -0.72 10.43
N SER A 28 7.64 -1.75 9.57
CA SER A 28 8.06 -3.10 9.97
C SER A 28 9.46 -3.10 10.57
N GLY A 29 10.43 -2.43 9.93
CA GLY A 29 11.79 -2.29 10.44
C GLY A 29 11.86 -1.61 11.80
N SER A 30 11.07 -0.54 12.01
CA SER A 30 10.97 0.12 13.31
C SER A 30 10.38 -0.79 14.39
N ILE A 31 9.38 -1.60 14.05
CA ILE A 31 8.77 -2.56 14.99
C ILE A 31 9.77 -3.67 15.34
N ILE A 32 10.43 -4.26 14.33
CA ILE A 32 11.42 -5.33 14.53
C ILE A 32 12.57 -4.85 15.41
N HIS A 33 13.07 -3.64 15.19
CA HIS A 33 14.13 -3.05 16.01
C HIS A 33 13.69 -2.81 17.46
N ASN A 34 12.41 -2.50 17.69
CA ASN A 34 11.87 -2.24 19.03
C ASN A 34 11.54 -3.52 19.81
N VAL A 35 11.37 -4.66 19.14
CA VAL A 35 11.07 -5.97 19.75
C VAL A 35 12.27 -6.92 19.62
N ASP A 36 13.48 -6.41 19.78
CA ASP A 36 14.73 -7.20 19.80
C ASP A 36 14.91 -8.15 18.60
N ASN A 37 14.64 -7.66 17.39
CA ASN A 37 14.70 -8.40 16.12
C ASN A 37 13.69 -9.54 15.96
N GLU A 38 12.65 -9.62 16.79
CA GLU A 38 11.56 -10.57 16.63
C GLU A 38 10.61 -10.17 15.48
N GLN A 39 10.57 -11.00 14.43
CA GLN A 39 9.69 -10.79 13.28
C GLN A 39 8.34 -11.54 13.41
N GLY A 40 8.21 -12.41 14.41
CA GLY A 40 7.01 -13.21 14.62
C GLY A 40 5.83 -12.36 15.09
N ILE A 41 4.82 -12.17 14.25
CA ILE A 41 3.65 -11.32 14.54
C ILE A 41 2.92 -11.65 15.84
N ARG A 42 3.00 -12.90 16.31
CA ARG A 42 2.39 -13.36 17.58
C ARG A 42 2.98 -12.68 18.82
N LYS A 43 4.25 -12.29 18.74
CA LYS A 43 4.99 -11.59 19.80
C LYS A 43 4.86 -10.06 19.71
N ILE A 44 4.41 -9.54 18.56
CA ILE A 44 4.19 -8.11 18.34
C ILE A 44 2.81 -7.73 18.89
N ARG A 45 2.77 -6.93 19.96
CA ARG A 45 1.51 -6.50 20.62
C ARG A 45 1.64 -5.08 21.13
N GLY A 46 0.49 -4.42 21.33
CA GLY A 46 0.45 -3.12 22.00
C GLY A 46 1.05 -1.95 21.22
N LEU A 47 1.19 -2.07 19.89
CA LEU A 47 1.84 -1.07 19.03
C LEU A 47 1.31 0.36 19.20
N PHE A 48 0.00 0.55 19.37
CA PHE A 48 -0.58 1.88 19.59
C PHE A 48 -0.13 2.55 20.90
N LYS A 49 0.28 1.76 21.90
CA LYS A 49 0.77 2.28 23.18
C LYS A 49 2.27 2.52 23.17
N THR A 50 3.03 1.62 22.54
CA THR A 50 4.51 1.68 22.53
C THR A 50 5.05 2.55 21.40
N LEU A 51 4.40 2.52 20.25
CA LEU A 51 4.87 3.04 18.96
C LEU A 51 3.70 3.71 18.19
N PRO A 52 3.06 4.75 18.74
CA PRO A 52 1.83 5.32 18.18
C PRO A 52 2.02 5.87 16.76
N PHE A 53 3.14 6.54 16.49
CA PHE A 53 3.42 7.09 15.16
C PHE A 53 3.57 5.99 14.12
N THR A 54 4.39 4.98 14.39
CA THR A 54 4.60 3.83 13.51
C THR A 54 3.35 2.97 13.36
N ALA A 55 2.51 2.86 14.39
CA ALA A 55 1.20 2.21 14.29
C ALA A 55 0.27 2.98 13.33
N THR A 56 0.17 4.31 13.45
CA THR A 56 -0.65 5.12 12.54
C THR A 56 -0.15 5.09 11.09
N ALA A 57 1.16 5.20 10.88
CA ALA A 57 1.78 5.11 9.57
C ALA A 57 1.61 3.71 8.94
N LEU A 58 1.72 2.64 9.74
CA LEU A 58 1.45 1.28 9.30
C LEU A 58 0.00 1.14 8.82
N ILE A 59 -0.97 1.71 9.55
CA ILE A 59 -2.39 1.67 9.15
C ILE A 59 -2.59 2.43 7.84
N ILE A 60 -2.06 3.64 7.71
CA ILE A 60 -2.12 4.41 6.46
C ILE A 60 -1.49 3.60 5.31
N GLY A 61 -0.33 2.98 5.56
CA GLY A 61 0.37 2.12 4.60
C GLY A 61 -0.41 0.85 4.22
N CYS A 62 -1.28 0.33 5.10
CA CYS A 62 -2.17 -0.79 4.83
C CYS A 62 -3.45 -0.37 4.09
N LEU A 63 -3.99 0.81 4.39
CA LEU A 63 -5.22 1.36 3.80
C LEU A 63 -5.00 1.96 2.40
N ALA A 64 -3.82 2.52 2.13
CA ALA A 64 -3.50 3.05 0.81
C ALA A 64 -3.58 2.00 -0.32
N PRO A 65 -2.95 0.81 -0.22
CA PRO A 65 -2.97 -0.19 -1.29
C PRO A 65 -4.31 -0.91 -1.44
N THR A 66 -5.22 -0.87 -0.46
CA THR A 66 -6.56 -1.44 -0.61
C THR A 66 -7.48 -0.58 -1.47
N GLY A 67 -7.07 0.65 -1.82
CA GLY A 67 -7.85 1.52 -2.70
C GLY A 67 -8.96 2.28 -2.00
N ILE A 68 -8.79 2.61 -0.72
CA ILE A 68 -9.76 3.42 0.02
C ILE A 68 -9.89 4.82 -0.62
N PRO A 69 -11.11 5.37 -0.76
CA PRO A 69 -11.34 6.68 -1.35
C PRO A 69 -10.45 7.76 -0.75
N PHE A 70 -9.94 8.65 -1.60
CA PHE A 70 -9.05 9.77 -1.24
C PHE A 70 -7.62 9.41 -0.81
N LEU A 71 -7.26 8.13 -0.69
CA LEU A 71 -5.86 7.71 -0.53
C LEU A 71 -5.19 7.50 -1.90
N THR A 72 -3.86 7.59 -1.93
CA THR A 72 -3.07 7.56 -3.18
C THR A 72 -3.29 6.31 -4.02
N GLY A 73 -3.59 5.16 -3.40
CA GLY A 73 -3.86 3.92 -4.13
C GLY A 73 -5.20 3.91 -4.85
N PHE A 74 -6.19 4.71 -4.43
CA PHE A 74 -7.47 4.84 -5.14
C PHE A 74 -7.27 5.45 -6.53
N TYR A 75 -6.54 6.55 -6.61
CA TYR A 75 -6.29 7.28 -7.87
C TYR A 75 -5.55 6.47 -8.94
N SER A 76 -4.81 5.42 -8.56
CA SER A 76 -4.27 4.49 -9.55
C SER A 76 -5.21 3.31 -9.72
N LYS A 77 -5.49 2.52 -8.66
CA LYS A 77 -6.19 1.23 -8.73
C LYS A 77 -7.60 1.31 -9.30
N ASP A 78 -8.36 2.35 -8.96
CA ASP A 78 -9.75 2.47 -9.42
C ASP A 78 -9.80 2.58 -10.95
N LEU A 79 -8.96 3.45 -11.52
CA LEU A 79 -8.79 3.59 -12.97
C LEU A 79 -8.23 2.32 -13.63
N ILE A 80 -7.39 1.53 -12.95
CA ILE A 80 -6.93 0.23 -13.50
C ILE A 80 -8.13 -0.71 -13.68
N ILE A 81 -8.98 -0.79 -12.66
CA ILE A 81 -10.14 -1.67 -12.68
C ILE A 81 -11.13 -1.18 -13.74
N GLU A 82 -11.42 0.11 -13.79
CA GLU A 82 -12.31 0.71 -14.79
C GLU A 82 -11.83 0.49 -16.23
N THR A 83 -10.54 0.71 -16.50
CA THR A 83 -9.98 0.49 -17.84
C THR A 83 -9.99 -0.99 -18.23
N ALA A 84 -9.71 -1.88 -17.29
CA ALA A 84 -9.74 -3.32 -17.54
C ALA A 84 -11.15 -3.85 -17.81
N THR A 85 -12.15 -3.39 -17.06
CA THR A 85 -13.56 -3.80 -17.25
C THR A 85 -14.14 -3.22 -18.53
N THR A 86 -13.89 -1.95 -18.83
CA THR A 86 -14.37 -1.30 -20.06
C THR A 86 -13.74 -1.92 -21.31
N PHE A 87 -12.45 -2.28 -21.25
CA PHE A 87 -11.79 -3.00 -22.34
C PHE A 87 -12.45 -4.35 -22.61
N TYR A 88 -12.76 -5.13 -21.57
CA TYR A 88 -13.43 -6.42 -21.73
C TYR A 88 -14.85 -6.29 -22.31
N ILE A 89 -15.60 -5.24 -21.95
CA ILE A 89 -16.95 -5.00 -22.47
C ILE A 89 -16.93 -4.61 -23.96
N ASN A 90 -15.88 -3.91 -24.39
CA ASN A 90 -15.76 -3.39 -25.76
C ASN A 90 -14.96 -4.31 -26.70
N ALA A 91 -14.45 -5.44 -26.21
CA ALA A 91 -13.72 -6.45 -26.97
C ALA A 91 -14.66 -7.59 -27.39
#